data_AF-A0A174J6U4-F1
#
_entry.id   AF-A0A174J6U4-F1
#
_cell.length_a   1.000
_cell.length_b   1.000
_cell.length_c   1.000
_cell.angle_alpha   90.00
_cell.angle_beta   90.00
_cell.angle_gamma   90.00
#
_symmetry.space_group_name_H-M   'P 1'
#
loop_
_entity.id
_entity.type
_entity.pdbx_description
1 polymer ?
#
loop_
_entity_poly.entity_id
_entity_poly.type
_entity_poly.pdbx_seq_one_letter_code
_entity_poly.pdbx_strand_id
1 'polypeptide(L)'
;MYYELYVDVFFMVNFTMDAILLILLKKLLACPAGYGRVFAGAATGAAMTCIAIVIFRKTPVLRFVVFHGVINVVMMKAGLGIKWGRELFRGWVLLYIESFLLGGVFQFVQQYIRRGSMFFLLAVISYYLVSVIWKIILFFSEKGNRYCEVEVFFGEKNDRLRGLIDTGNTLSDTISNDPVSIIDRASVRRLTEEKKPERFRYISYHSIGKKEGVMPAFRLDKMQIIRDGNKINVEHPLVAVSEEELGSENYQMIINPDILTGGKKNGDKSGSSTSV
;
A
#
# COMPACT_ATOMS: atom_id res chain seq x y z
N MET A 1 33.29 -15.41 36.50
CA MET A 1 33.44 -14.83 35.15
C MET A 1 32.95 -13.38 35.23
N TYR A 2 33.85 -12.41 35.09
CA TYR A 2 33.49 -10.99 35.06
C TYR A 2 33.13 -10.62 33.62
N TYR A 3 32.01 -9.92 33.42
CA TYR A 3 31.60 -9.39 32.13
C TYR A 3 31.77 -7.88 32.17
N GLU A 4 32.61 -7.35 31.28
CA GLU A 4 32.76 -5.91 31.07
C GLU A 4 31.72 -5.45 30.04
N LEU A 5 30.87 -4.51 30.44
CA LEU A 5 29.90 -3.87 29.55
C LEU A 5 30.36 -2.45 29.25
N TYR A 6 30.80 -2.23 28.01
CA TYR A 6 31.10 -0.91 27.46
C TYR A 6 29.79 -0.20 27.13
N VAL A 7 29.31 0.63 28.06
CA VAL A 7 27.98 1.27 27.99
C VAL A 7 27.86 2.18 26.77
N ASP A 8 28.94 2.85 26.39
CA ASP A 8 29.06 3.68 25.18
C ASP A 8 28.83 2.87 23.89
N VAL A 9 29.53 1.76 23.72
CA VAL A 9 29.38 0.87 22.56
C VAL A 9 27.99 0.22 22.57
N PHE A 10 27.53 -0.22 23.74
CA PHE A 10 26.20 -0.82 23.89
C PHE A 10 25.09 0.18 23.53
N PHE A 11 25.21 1.43 23.97
CA PHE A 11 24.28 2.50 23.59
C PHE A 11 24.30 2.73 22.08
N MET A 12 25.47 2.83 21.45
CA MET A 12 25.60 3.05 20.01
C MET A 12 25.02 1.93 19.15
N VAL A 13 25.22 0.69 19.57
CA VAL A 13 24.63 -0.49 18.90
C VAL A 13 23.11 -0.45 19.00
N ASN A 14 22.55 -0.25 20.20
CA ASN A 14 21.09 -0.18 20.38
C ASN A 14 20.51 1.03 19.64
N PHE A 15 21.13 2.21 19.74
CA PHE A 15 20.71 3.41 19.03
C PHE A 15 20.64 3.19 17.51
N THR A 16 21.66 2.54 16.93
CA THR A 16 21.71 2.29 15.48
C THR A 16 20.61 1.32 15.06
N MET A 17 20.43 0.22 15.79
CA MET A 17 19.39 -0.76 15.47
C MET A 17 17.99 -0.18 15.64
N ASP A 18 17.75 0.53 16.74
CA ASP A 18 16.48 1.21 17.02
C ASP A 18 16.18 2.28 15.96
N ALA A 19 17.19 3.04 15.53
CA ALA A 19 17.02 4.03 14.46
C ALA A 19 16.66 3.38 13.12
N ILE A 20 17.35 2.29 12.75
CA ILE A 20 17.04 1.53 11.53
C ILE A 20 15.60 1.01 11.57
N LEU A 21 15.19 0.39 12.68
CA LEU A 21 13.84 -0.13 12.87
C LEU A 21 12.80 0.98 12.78
N LEU A 22 12.98 2.10 13.47
CA LEU A 22 12.03 3.20 13.39
C LEU A 22 11.98 3.86 12.00
N ILE A 23 13.09 3.92 11.26
CA ILE A 23 13.11 4.42 9.88
C ILE A 23 12.34 3.49 8.95
N LEU A 24 12.52 2.17 9.06
CA LEU A 24 11.77 1.19 8.28
C LEU A 24 10.28 1.23 8.63
N LEU A 25 9.96 1.22 9.92
CA LEU A 25 8.59 1.31 10.42
C LEU A 25 7.90 2.60 9.97
N LYS A 26 8.61 3.74 9.99
CA LYS A 26 8.12 5.02 9.45
C LYS A 26 7.70 4.89 7.99
N LYS A 27 8.50 4.21 7.16
CA LYS A 27 8.20 3.99 5.74
C LYS A 27 6.98 3.09 5.57
N LEU A 28 6.90 1.98 6.30
CA LEU A 28 5.77 1.04 6.23
C LEU A 28 4.45 1.65 6.70
N LEU A 29 4.49 2.48 7.74
CA LEU A 29 3.31 3.15 8.28
C LEU A 29 2.96 4.45 7.55
N ALA A 30 3.76 4.88 6.55
CA ALA A 30 3.63 6.17 5.89
C ALA A 30 3.52 7.35 6.90
N CYS A 31 4.27 7.26 8.00
CA CYS A 31 4.16 8.20 9.11
C CYS A 31 4.81 9.55 8.77
N PRO A 32 4.18 10.70 9.04
CA PRO A 32 4.71 12.03 8.70
C PRO A 32 5.84 12.52 9.63
N ALA A 33 6.19 11.79 10.70
CA ALA A 33 7.18 12.23 11.70
C ALA A 33 8.55 12.57 11.08
N GLY A 34 9.14 13.72 11.41
CA GLY A 34 10.48 14.09 10.93
C GLY A 34 11.58 13.15 11.44
N TYR A 35 12.69 13.03 10.69
CA TYR A 35 13.81 12.15 11.07
C TYR A 35 14.47 12.53 12.42
N GLY A 36 14.49 13.81 12.79
CA GLY A 36 14.99 14.23 14.11
C GLY A 36 14.21 13.60 15.27
N ARG A 37 12.88 13.47 15.11
CA ARG A 37 12.03 12.79 16.10
C ARG A 37 12.32 11.29 16.12
N VAL A 38 12.52 10.68 14.95
CA VAL A 38 12.91 9.26 14.83
C VAL A 38 14.20 8.96 15.61
N PHE A 39 15.25 9.76 15.41
CA PHE A 39 16.50 9.60 16.15
C PHE A 39 16.33 9.87 17.65
N ALA A 40 15.52 10.84 18.05
CA ALA A 40 15.20 11.06 19.48
C ALA A 40 14.48 9.84 20.10
N GLY A 41 13.58 9.21 19.35
CA GLY A 41 12.93 7.96 19.73
C GLY A 41 13.95 6.83 19.93
N ALA A 42 14.85 6.62 18.96
CA ALA A 42 15.91 5.62 19.04
C ALA A 42 16.86 5.87 20.21
N ALA A 43 17.26 7.13 20.45
CA ALA A 43 18.09 7.50 21.60
C ALA A 43 17.37 7.22 22.93
N THR A 44 16.06 7.47 22.99
CA THR A 44 15.22 7.14 24.15
C THR A 44 15.22 5.63 24.40
N GLY A 45 14.99 4.83 23.35
CA GLY A 45 15.03 3.36 23.43
C GLY A 45 16.38 2.85 23.94
N ALA A 46 17.48 3.28 23.30
CA ALA A 46 18.84 2.89 23.67
C ALA A 46 19.20 3.30 25.11
N ALA A 47 18.83 4.50 25.55
CA ALA A 47 19.05 4.96 26.92
C ALA A 47 18.26 4.11 27.93
N MET A 48 16.98 3.84 27.66
CA MET A 48 16.15 2.99 28.51
C MET A 48 16.70 1.56 28.57
N THR A 49 17.22 1.02 27.47
CA THR A 49 17.87 -0.30 27.43
C THR A 49 19.12 -0.35 28.30
N CYS A 50 19.96 0.70 28.27
CA CYS A 50 21.14 0.82 29.14
C CYS A 50 20.77 0.93 30.63
N ILE A 51 19.67 1.59 30.97
CA ILE A 51 19.20 1.68 32.36
C ILE A 51 18.58 0.35 32.81
N ALA A 52 17.72 -0.24 31.97
CA ALA A 52 16.97 -1.45 32.28
C ALA A 52 17.88 -2.67 32.49
N ILE A 53 18.99 -2.79 31.77
CA ILE A 53 19.93 -3.90 31.95
C ILE A 53 20.59 -3.90 33.34
N VAL A 54 20.79 -2.72 33.93
CA VAL A 54 21.37 -2.55 35.27
C VAL A 54 20.30 -2.81 36.34
N ILE A 55 19.13 -2.18 36.22
CA ILE A 55 18.04 -2.26 37.21
C ILE A 55 17.48 -3.69 37.30
N PHE A 56 17.15 -4.30 36.17
CA PHE A 56 16.46 -5.59 36.13
C PHE A 56 17.41 -6.78 36.00
N ARG A 57 18.66 -6.63 36.46
CA ARG A 57 19.69 -7.68 36.35
C ARG A 57 19.29 -9.00 37.03
N LYS A 58 18.59 -8.94 38.16
CA LYS A 58 18.23 -10.11 38.99
C LYS A 58 16.83 -10.67 38.69
N THR A 59 16.04 -10.01 37.84
CA THR A 59 14.63 -10.35 37.60
C THR A 59 14.39 -10.62 36.10
N PRO A 60 14.71 -11.83 35.60
CA PRO A 60 14.74 -12.12 34.16
C PRO A 60 13.38 -11.94 33.48
N VAL A 61 12.28 -12.30 34.14
CA VAL A 61 10.92 -12.13 33.60
C VAL A 61 10.59 -10.65 33.44
N LEU A 62 10.87 -9.82 34.44
CA LEU A 62 10.60 -8.39 34.39
C LEU A 62 11.50 -7.70 33.35
N ARG A 63 12.78 -8.09 33.28
CA ARG A 63 13.70 -7.66 32.22
C ARG A 63 13.14 -7.97 30.84
N PHE A 64 12.63 -9.19 30.63
CA PHE A 64 12.03 -9.58 29.35
C PHE A 64 10.84 -8.68 28.99
N VAL A 65 9.91 -8.47 29.91
CA VAL A 65 8.73 -7.61 29.70
C VAL A 65 9.11 -6.16 29.40
N VAL A 66 10.11 -5.61 30.10
CA VAL A 66 10.56 -4.22 29.88
C VAL A 66 11.20 -4.06 28.50
N PHE A 67 12.10 -4.96 28.11
CA PHE A 67 12.79 -4.92 26.82
C PHE A 67 11.83 -5.11 25.64
N HIS A 68 10.90 -6.06 25.76
CA HIS A 68 10.02 -6.44 24.65
C HIS A 68 8.71 -5.65 24.61
N GLY A 69 8.27 -5.08 25.74
CA GLY A 69 7.05 -4.29 25.86
C GLY A 69 7.35 -2.80 26.01
N VAL A 70 7.74 -2.40 27.22
CA VAL A 70 7.76 -0.99 27.65
C VAL A 70 8.68 -0.13 26.79
N ILE A 71 9.93 -0.59 26.56
CA ILE A 71 10.92 0.17 25.80
C ILE A 71 10.44 0.42 24.37
N ASN A 72 9.98 -0.63 23.69
CA ASN A 72 9.48 -0.53 22.32
C ASN A 72 8.28 0.43 22.19
N VAL A 73 7.34 0.37 23.13
CA VAL A 73 6.18 1.29 23.14
C VAL A 73 6.63 2.74 23.34
N VAL A 74 7.51 3.01 24.31
CA VAL A 74 8.00 4.37 24.58
C VAL A 74 8.83 4.90 23.40
N MET A 75 9.73 4.09 22.87
CA MET A 75 10.54 4.39 21.69
C MET A 75 9.67 4.76 20.48
N MET A 76 8.63 3.96 20.17
CA MET A 76 7.71 4.25 19.07
C MET A 76 6.89 5.52 19.30
N LYS A 77 6.43 5.76 20.52
CA LYS A 77 5.69 6.98 20.89
C LYS A 77 6.57 8.22 20.74
N ALA A 78 7.78 8.18 21.28
CA ALA A 78 8.76 9.24 21.15
C ALA A 78 9.14 9.46 19.69
N GLY A 79 9.47 8.39 18.95
CA GLY A 79 9.99 8.45 17.58
C GLY A 79 8.97 8.79 16.49
N LEU A 80 7.79 8.19 16.56
CA LEU A 80 6.79 8.23 15.47
C LEU A 80 5.49 8.93 15.88
N GLY A 81 5.24 9.13 17.18
CA GLY A 81 4.01 9.77 17.64
C GLY A 81 2.74 8.96 17.41
N ILE A 82 2.88 7.63 17.35
CA ILE A 82 1.78 6.70 17.10
C ILE A 82 0.70 6.84 18.19
N LYS A 83 -0.59 6.89 17.81
CA LYS A 83 -1.70 7.02 18.76
C LYS A 83 -1.96 5.71 19.49
N TRP A 84 -2.61 5.79 20.66
CA TRP A 84 -3.03 4.60 21.40
C TRP A 84 -4.10 3.81 20.62
N GLY A 85 -4.20 2.50 20.88
CA GLY A 85 -5.18 1.62 20.26
C GLY A 85 -4.61 0.84 19.06
N ARG A 86 -5.42 0.69 18.01
CA ARG A 86 -5.10 -0.16 16.84
C ARG A 86 -3.80 0.27 16.13
N GLU A 87 -3.51 1.56 16.07
CA GLU A 87 -2.27 2.07 15.44
C GLU A 87 -1.02 1.63 16.21
N LEU A 88 -1.05 1.71 17.55
CA LEU A 88 0.05 1.24 18.39
C LEU A 88 0.25 -0.27 18.25
N PHE A 89 -0.84 -1.04 18.32
CA PHE A 89 -0.76 -2.50 18.17
C PHE A 89 -0.21 -2.90 16.79
N ARG A 90 -0.71 -2.27 15.71
CA ARG A 90 -0.22 -2.47 14.34
C ARG A 90 1.26 -2.14 14.24
N GLY A 91 1.69 -1.00 14.77
CA GLY A 91 3.08 -0.59 14.77
C GLY A 91 3.98 -1.54 15.57
N TRP A 92 3.50 -2.03 16.71
CA TRP A 92 4.24 -2.95 17.58
C TRP A 92 4.45 -4.30 16.90
N VAL A 93 3.42 -4.86 16.27
CA VAL A 93 3.53 -6.09 15.47
C VAL A 93 4.50 -5.91 14.29
N LEU A 94 4.38 -4.81 13.54
CA LEU A 94 5.28 -4.52 12.42
C LEU A 94 6.73 -4.34 12.86
N LEU A 95 6.97 -3.65 13.99
CA LEU A 95 8.30 -3.51 14.57
C LEU A 95 8.94 -4.88 14.84
N TYR A 96 8.19 -5.85 15.37
CA TYR A 96 8.70 -7.20 15.61
C TYR A 96 8.99 -7.97 14.32
N ILE A 97 8.11 -7.88 13.31
CA ILE A 97 8.34 -8.50 12.00
C ILE A 97 9.62 -7.92 11.39
N GLU A 98 9.77 -6.60 11.42
CA GLU A 98 10.98 -5.92 10.94
C GLU A 98 12.21 -6.30 11.74
N SER A 99 12.10 -6.42 13.06
CA SER A 99 13.21 -6.82 13.94
C SER A 99 13.69 -8.23 13.63
N PHE A 100 12.76 -9.17 13.44
CA PHE A 100 13.08 -10.53 13.04
C PHE A 100 13.75 -10.58 11.67
N LEU A 101 13.19 -9.86 10.69
CA LEU A 101 13.74 -9.81 9.33
C LEU A 101 15.12 -9.15 9.29
N LEU A 102 15.28 -8.01 9.97
CA LEU A 102 16.55 -7.31 10.10
C LEU A 102 17.59 -8.19 10.79
N GLY A 103 17.23 -8.87 11.88
CA GLY A 103 18.10 -9.82 12.58
C GLY A 103 18.53 -10.98 11.68
N GLY A 104 17.61 -11.57 10.92
CA GLY A 104 17.91 -12.66 9.98
C GLY A 104 18.84 -12.22 8.84
N VAL A 105 18.58 -11.06 8.23
CA VAL A 105 19.45 -10.49 7.20
C VAL A 105 20.81 -10.12 7.79
N PHE A 106 20.85 -9.52 8.97
CA PHE A 106 22.08 -9.16 9.67
C PHE A 106 22.94 -10.41 9.94
N GLN A 107 22.36 -11.47 10.50
CA GLN A 107 23.04 -12.73 10.73
C GLN A 107 23.52 -13.38 9.43
N PHE A 108 22.69 -13.35 8.37
CA PHE A 108 23.06 -13.87 7.07
C PHE A 108 24.25 -13.12 6.45
N VAL A 109 24.30 -11.79 6.54
CA VAL A 109 25.42 -11.03 5.97
C VAL A 109 26.67 -11.14 6.87
N GLN A 110 26.49 -11.22 8.20
CA GLN A 110 27.58 -11.32 9.16
C GLN A 110 28.50 -12.52 8.90
N GLN A 111 27.95 -13.66 8.47
CA GLN A 111 28.75 -14.87 8.21
C GLN A 111 29.80 -14.69 7.10
N TYR A 112 29.63 -13.71 6.21
CA TYR A 112 30.55 -13.41 5.12
C TYR A 112 31.60 -12.35 5.50
N ILE A 113 31.38 -11.61 6.60
CA ILE A 113 32.28 -10.55 7.05
C ILE A 113 33.15 -11.09 8.19
N ARG A 114 34.43 -11.35 7.89
CA ARG A 114 35.41 -11.92 8.85
C ARG A 114 35.82 -10.97 10.00
N ARG A 115 35.41 -9.69 10.00
CA ARG A 115 35.78 -8.69 11.01
C ARG A 115 34.55 -8.18 11.77
N GLY A 116 34.48 -8.49 13.08
CA GLY A 116 33.42 -8.00 13.97
C GLY A 116 33.37 -6.47 14.15
N SER A 117 34.43 -5.75 13.78
CA SER A 117 34.49 -4.27 13.86
C SER A 117 33.64 -3.54 12.81
N MET A 118 33.06 -4.27 11.84
CA MET A 118 32.28 -3.71 10.73
C MET A 118 30.77 -3.65 11.02
N PHE A 119 30.37 -3.66 12.30
CA PHE A 119 28.97 -3.67 12.73
C PHE A 119 28.11 -2.62 12.01
N PHE A 120 28.58 -1.36 11.94
CA PHE A 120 27.82 -0.28 11.32
C PHE A 120 27.68 -0.46 9.80
N LEU A 121 28.72 -0.97 9.12
CA LEU A 121 28.62 -1.29 7.69
C LEU A 121 27.59 -2.41 7.46
N LEU A 122 27.65 -3.43 8.30
CA LEU A 122 26.70 -4.55 8.26
C LEU A 122 25.27 -4.05 8.49
N ALA A 123 25.03 -3.19 9.47
CA ALA A 123 23.73 -2.59 9.74
C ALA A 123 23.18 -1.80 8.54
N VAL A 124 24.04 -1.04 7.84
CA VAL A 124 23.68 -0.33 6.60
C VAL A 124 23.30 -1.29 5.48
N ILE A 125 24.08 -2.35 5.26
CA ILE A 125 23.76 -3.38 4.25
C ILE A 125 22.43 -4.05 4.58
N SER A 126 22.22 -4.43 5.84
CA SER A 126 20.98 -5.06 6.30
C SER A 126 19.78 -4.15 6.09
N TYR A 127 19.89 -2.85 6.40
CA TYR A 127 18.84 -1.88 6.13
C TYR A 127 18.42 -1.84 4.65
N TYR A 128 19.38 -1.81 3.72
CA TYR A 128 19.08 -1.79 2.28
C TYR A 128 18.43 -3.09 1.82
N LEU A 129 18.93 -4.24 2.25
CA LEU A 129 18.36 -5.54 1.89
C LEU A 129 16.94 -5.69 2.43
N VAL A 130 16.67 -5.33 3.68
CA VAL A 130 15.32 -5.31 4.25
C VAL A 130 14.40 -4.36 3.49
N SER A 131 14.90 -3.18 3.10
CA SER A 131 14.13 -2.23 2.29
C SER A 131 13.76 -2.82 0.92
N VAL A 132 14.65 -3.60 0.28
CA VAL A 132 14.37 -4.28 -0.99
C VAL A 132 13.34 -5.40 -0.79
N ILE A 133 13.48 -6.21 0.27
CA ILE A 133 12.52 -7.27 0.59
C ILE A 133 11.11 -6.67 0.76
N TRP A 134 10.98 -5.57 1.50
CA TRP A 134 9.70 -4.88 1.65
C TRP A 134 9.13 -4.37 0.34
N LYS A 135 9.97 -3.77 -0.53
CA LYS A 135 9.52 -3.35 -1.87
C LYS A 135 9.00 -4.53 -2.69
N ILE A 136 9.67 -5.68 -2.63
CA ILE A 136 9.24 -6.90 -3.32
C ILE A 136 7.90 -7.39 -2.76
N ILE A 137 7.76 -7.50 -1.43
CA ILE A 137 6.52 -7.92 -0.77
C ILE A 137 5.36 -7.01 -1.15
N LEU A 138 5.56 -5.68 -1.09
CA LEU A 138 4.53 -4.70 -1.45
C LEU A 138 4.17 -4.79 -2.93
N PHE A 139 5.16 -4.93 -3.83
CA PHE A 139 4.92 -5.09 -5.26
C PHE A 139 4.07 -6.33 -5.59
N PHE A 140 4.32 -7.46 -4.92
CA PHE A 140 3.51 -8.65 -5.08
C PHE A 140 2.12 -8.49 -4.46
N SER A 141 2.01 -7.81 -3.32
CA SER A 141 0.71 -7.49 -2.69
C SER A 141 -0.15 -6.59 -3.58
N GLU A 142 0.44 -5.64 -4.30
CA GLU A 142 -0.28 -4.75 -5.22
C GLU A 142 -0.80 -5.50 -6.45
N LYS A 143 -0.04 -6.47 -6.98
CA LYS A 143 -0.49 -7.31 -8.10
C LYS A 143 -1.70 -8.18 -7.76
N GLY A 144 -1.82 -8.63 -6.51
CA GLY A 144 -2.98 -9.40 -6.04
C GLY A 144 -4.29 -8.59 -5.97
N ASN A 145 -4.20 -7.26 -6.03
CA ASN A 145 -5.31 -6.34 -5.76
C ASN A 145 -5.86 -5.65 -7.02
N ARG A 146 -5.61 -6.26 -8.21
CA ARG A 146 -6.21 -5.84 -9.47
C ARG A 146 -7.65 -6.29 -9.60
N TYR A 147 -8.03 -7.35 -8.89
CA TYR A 147 -9.40 -7.82 -8.85
C TYR A 147 -10.15 -7.16 -7.71
N CYS A 148 -11.34 -6.66 -7.99
CA CYS A 148 -12.26 -6.10 -7.03
C CYS A 148 -13.64 -6.68 -7.26
N GLU A 149 -14.50 -6.48 -6.28
CA GLU A 149 -15.91 -6.81 -6.41
C GLU A 149 -16.68 -5.53 -6.71
N VAL A 150 -17.63 -5.60 -7.63
CA VAL A 150 -18.34 -4.44 -8.14
C VAL A 150 -19.82 -4.73 -8.15
N GLU A 151 -20.61 -3.89 -7.50
CA GLU A 151 -22.07 -3.96 -7.58
C GLU A 151 -22.56 -2.83 -8.49
N VAL A 152 -23.23 -3.19 -9.58
CA VAL A 152 -23.77 -2.25 -10.57
C VAL A 152 -25.28 -2.16 -10.41
N PHE A 153 -25.83 -0.94 -10.55
CA PHE A 153 -27.25 -0.65 -10.36
C PHE A 153 -27.82 0.02 -11.62
N PHE A 154 -28.97 -0.49 -12.07
CA PHE A 154 -29.70 0.07 -13.20
C PHE A 154 -31.22 -0.19 -13.01
N GLY A 155 -31.99 0.88 -12.92
CA GLY A 155 -33.38 0.84 -12.48
C GLY A 155 -33.50 0.23 -11.07
N GLU A 156 -34.41 -0.74 -10.93
CA GLU A 156 -34.61 -1.48 -9.68
C GLU A 156 -33.71 -2.71 -9.55
N LYS A 157 -32.82 -2.96 -10.52
CA LYS A 157 -31.96 -4.14 -10.56
C LYS A 157 -30.55 -3.80 -10.15
N ASN A 158 -29.90 -4.78 -9.54
CA ASN A 158 -28.47 -4.80 -9.32
C ASN A 158 -27.87 -6.12 -9.79
N ASP A 159 -26.59 -6.09 -10.12
CA ASP A 159 -25.81 -7.29 -10.37
C ASP A 159 -24.43 -7.15 -9.71
N ARG A 160 -23.91 -8.27 -9.19
CA ARG A 160 -22.65 -8.33 -8.47
C ARG A 160 -21.62 -9.02 -9.33
N LEU A 161 -20.59 -8.27 -9.71
CA LEU A 161 -19.60 -8.64 -10.72
C LEU A 161 -18.21 -8.67 -10.12
N ARG A 162 -17.33 -9.47 -10.70
CA ARG A 162 -15.90 -9.37 -10.45
C ARG A 162 -15.29 -8.42 -11.47
N GLY A 163 -14.70 -7.34 -10.97
CA GLY A 163 -14.06 -6.30 -11.76
C GLY A 163 -12.53 -6.44 -11.79
N LEU A 164 -11.91 -6.25 -12.94
CA LEU A 164 -10.48 -6.08 -13.11
C LEU A 164 -10.16 -4.59 -13.23
N ILE A 165 -9.45 -4.03 -12.25
CA ILE A 165 -8.86 -2.69 -12.34
C ILE A 165 -7.70 -2.77 -13.32
N ASP A 166 -7.96 -2.33 -14.56
CA ASP A 166 -6.96 -2.34 -15.62
C ASP A 166 -6.30 -0.98 -15.73
N THR A 167 -5.07 -0.88 -15.21
CA THR A 167 -4.26 0.34 -15.31
C THR A 167 -3.94 0.74 -16.77
N GLY A 168 -4.10 -0.18 -17.73
CA GLY A 168 -3.95 0.10 -19.16
C GLY A 168 -5.21 0.64 -19.83
N ASN A 169 -6.38 0.58 -19.19
CA ASN A 169 -7.60 1.11 -19.75
C ASN A 169 -7.62 2.65 -19.63
N THR A 170 -7.32 3.33 -20.73
CA THR A 170 -7.40 4.80 -20.85
C THR A 170 -8.64 5.26 -21.62
N LEU A 171 -9.65 4.40 -21.77
CA LEU A 171 -10.85 4.71 -22.53
C LEU A 171 -11.62 5.84 -21.85
N SER A 172 -11.89 6.90 -22.61
CA SER A 172 -12.65 8.06 -22.17
C SER A 172 -13.68 8.43 -23.23
N ASP A 173 -14.80 8.98 -22.79
CA ASP A 173 -15.80 9.53 -23.70
C ASP A 173 -15.27 10.80 -24.35
N THR A 174 -15.32 10.89 -25.67
CA THR A 174 -14.80 12.06 -26.39
C THR A 174 -15.65 13.32 -26.17
N ILE A 175 -16.90 13.16 -25.73
CA ILE A 175 -17.83 14.26 -25.50
C ILE A 175 -17.79 14.71 -24.04
N SER A 176 -17.99 13.80 -23.08
CA SER A 176 -18.01 14.14 -21.65
C SER A 176 -16.66 14.06 -20.96
N ASN A 177 -15.63 13.51 -21.61
CA ASN A 177 -14.32 13.21 -21.04
C ASN A 177 -14.39 12.30 -19.79
N ASP A 178 -15.50 11.59 -19.62
CA ASP A 178 -15.67 10.67 -18.50
C ASP A 178 -14.86 9.39 -18.76
N PRO A 179 -14.21 8.84 -17.73
CA PRO A 179 -13.58 7.52 -17.83
C PRO A 179 -14.64 6.44 -18.10
N VAL A 180 -14.32 5.52 -19.01
CA VAL A 180 -15.21 4.45 -19.45
C VAL A 180 -14.72 3.10 -18.94
N SER A 181 -15.54 2.44 -18.13
CA SER A 181 -15.35 1.03 -17.78
C SER A 181 -15.99 0.13 -18.82
N ILE A 182 -15.54 -1.11 -18.94
CA ILE A 182 -16.08 -2.08 -19.91
C ILE A 182 -16.78 -3.19 -19.15
N ILE A 183 -17.98 -3.58 -19.55
CA ILE A 183 -18.79 -4.65 -18.96
C ILE A 183 -19.10 -5.71 -20.01
N ASP A 184 -19.13 -6.98 -19.61
CA ASP A 184 -19.49 -8.06 -20.54
C ASP A 184 -20.98 -7.98 -20.95
N ARG A 185 -21.29 -8.55 -22.13
CA ARG A 185 -22.66 -8.54 -22.66
C ARG A 185 -23.62 -9.36 -21.80
N ALA A 186 -23.15 -10.43 -21.17
CA ALA A 186 -23.98 -11.33 -20.37
C ALA A 186 -24.51 -10.63 -19.10
N SER A 187 -23.68 -9.86 -18.42
CA SER A 187 -24.05 -9.10 -17.22
C SER A 187 -24.98 -7.95 -17.55
N VAL A 188 -24.76 -7.27 -18.69
CA VAL A 188 -25.72 -6.27 -19.18
C VAL A 188 -27.09 -6.88 -19.42
N ARG A 189 -27.18 -8.06 -20.07
CA ARG A 189 -28.48 -8.73 -20.29
C ARG A 189 -29.20 -9.11 -19.00
N ARG A 190 -28.46 -9.57 -17.98
CA ARG A 190 -29.03 -9.87 -16.65
C ARG A 190 -29.53 -8.60 -15.96
N LEU A 191 -28.75 -7.52 -16.04
CA LEU A 191 -29.08 -6.25 -15.42
C LEU A 191 -30.27 -5.55 -16.08
N THR A 192 -30.41 -5.68 -17.41
CA THR A 192 -31.46 -4.99 -18.18
C THR A 192 -32.66 -5.88 -18.54
N GLU A 193 -32.72 -7.13 -18.05
CA GLU A 193 -33.77 -8.12 -18.40
C GLU A 193 -33.97 -8.29 -19.91
N GLU A 194 -32.87 -8.34 -20.67
CA GLU A 194 -32.86 -8.37 -22.14
C GLU A 194 -33.48 -7.16 -22.86
N LYS A 195 -34.02 -6.18 -22.11
CA LYS A 195 -34.47 -4.91 -22.68
C LYS A 195 -33.24 -4.08 -23.02
N LYS A 196 -33.24 -3.45 -24.20
CA LYS A 196 -32.19 -2.52 -24.57
C LYS A 196 -32.36 -1.22 -23.77
N PRO A 197 -31.34 -0.76 -23.02
CA PRO A 197 -31.30 0.60 -22.51
C PRO A 197 -31.70 1.63 -23.57
N GLU A 198 -32.56 2.58 -23.20
CA GLU A 198 -33.08 3.58 -24.15
C GLU A 198 -32.00 4.55 -24.66
N ARG A 199 -30.85 4.65 -23.97
CA ARG A 199 -29.78 5.62 -24.25
C ARG A 199 -28.43 4.95 -24.47
N PHE A 200 -28.31 4.18 -25.56
CA PHE A 200 -27.00 3.77 -26.04
C PHE A 200 -26.35 4.87 -26.87
N ARG A 201 -25.08 5.13 -26.58
CA ARG A 201 -24.16 5.86 -27.47
C ARG A 201 -23.01 4.95 -27.86
N TYR A 202 -22.39 5.20 -29.00
CA TYR A 202 -21.20 4.45 -29.40
C TYR A 202 -19.95 5.24 -29.01
N ILE A 203 -18.99 4.55 -28.39
CA ILE A 203 -17.69 5.11 -28.03
C ILE A 203 -16.63 4.43 -28.90
N SER A 204 -15.76 5.22 -29.51
CA SER A 204 -14.62 4.73 -30.26
C SER A 204 -13.55 4.18 -29.33
N TYR A 205 -12.98 3.04 -29.67
CA TYR A 205 -11.88 2.43 -28.92
C TYR A 205 -10.78 1.92 -29.85
N HIS A 206 -9.61 1.71 -29.26
CA HIS A 206 -8.45 1.11 -29.90
C HIS A 206 -8.00 -0.10 -29.07
N SER A 207 -7.72 -1.22 -29.70
CA SER A 207 -7.19 -2.41 -29.02
C SER A 207 -6.07 -3.09 -29.81
N ILE A 208 -5.34 -3.97 -29.14
CA ILE A 208 -4.34 -4.82 -29.78
C ILE A 208 -5.08 -5.75 -30.76
N GLY A 209 -4.94 -5.46 -32.06
CA GLY A 209 -5.62 -6.20 -33.13
C GLY A 209 -6.78 -5.44 -33.80
N LYS A 210 -7.27 -4.33 -33.23
CA LYS A 210 -8.32 -3.51 -33.84
C LYS A 210 -8.00 -2.02 -33.73
N LYS A 211 -7.51 -1.46 -34.85
CA LYS A 211 -7.09 -0.05 -34.90
C LYS A 211 -8.24 0.94 -34.71
N GLU A 212 -9.41 0.61 -35.24
CA GLU A 212 -10.62 1.43 -35.12
C GLU A 212 -11.79 0.51 -34.75
N GLY A 213 -12.27 0.66 -33.51
CA GLY A 213 -13.43 -0.05 -33.01
C GLY A 213 -14.47 0.90 -32.47
N VAL A 214 -15.72 0.46 -32.45
CA VAL A 214 -16.82 1.14 -31.75
C VAL A 214 -17.49 0.15 -30.82
N MET A 215 -17.86 0.62 -29.64
CA MET A 215 -18.53 -0.17 -28.62
C MET A 215 -19.78 0.57 -28.13
N PRO A 216 -20.93 -0.09 -28.00
CA PRO A 216 -22.10 0.53 -27.40
C PRO A 216 -21.82 0.81 -25.92
N ALA A 217 -22.24 1.97 -25.44
CA ALA A 217 -22.04 2.42 -24.07
C ALA A 217 -23.29 3.12 -23.55
N PHE A 218 -23.52 2.99 -22.26
CA PHE A 218 -24.65 3.59 -21.56
C PHE A 218 -24.23 3.98 -20.14
N ARG A 219 -25.04 4.80 -19.48
CA ARG A 219 -24.82 5.13 -18.06
C ARG A 219 -25.60 4.19 -17.17
N LEU A 220 -24.94 3.68 -16.15
CA LEU A 220 -25.61 3.04 -15.01
C LEU A 220 -26.19 4.11 -14.09
N ASP A 221 -27.08 3.74 -13.17
CA ASP A 221 -27.50 4.67 -12.13
C ASP A 221 -26.38 4.84 -11.11
N LYS A 222 -25.77 3.71 -10.72
CA LYS A 222 -24.72 3.68 -9.71
C LYS A 222 -23.80 2.47 -9.90
N MET A 223 -22.56 2.62 -9.47
CA MET A 223 -21.59 1.53 -9.30
C MET A 223 -20.93 1.63 -7.93
N GLN A 224 -20.86 0.52 -7.22
CA GLN A 224 -20.15 0.40 -5.95
C GLN A 224 -18.94 -0.52 -6.12
N ILE A 225 -17.74 0.04 -5.97
CA ILE A 225 -16.50 -0.72 -6.03
C ILE A 225 -16.10 -1.09 -4.60
N ILE A 226 -16.01 -2.39 -4.32
CA ILE A 226 -15.71 -2.97 -3.01
C ILE A 226 -14.29 -3.53 -3.06
N ARG A 227 -13.39 -2.94 -2.27
CA ARG A 227 -11.96 -3.29 -2.23
C ARG A 227 -11.39 -3.07 -0.84
N ASP A 228 -10.69 -4.08 -0.32
CA ASP A 228 -10.01 -4.03 0.99
C ASP A 228 -10.90 -3.54 2.15
N GLY A 229 -12.20 -3.87 2.11
CA GLY A 229 -13.21 -3.44 3.10
C GLY A 229 -13.72 -2.00 2.92
N ASN A 230 -13.19 -1.25 1.96
CA ASN A 230 -13.69 0.07 1.57
C ASN A 230 -14.72 -0.05 0.44
N LYS A 231 -15.71 0.85 0.45
CA LYS A 231 -16.71 0.97 -0.62
C LYS A 231 -16.58 2.34 -1.28
N ILE A 232 -16.35 2.36 -2.59
CA ILE A 232 -16.32 3.58 -3.40
C ILE A 232 -17.61 3.64 -4.20
N ASN A 233 -18.43 4.66 -3.94
CA ASN A 233 -19.65 4.91 -4.69
C ASN A 233 -19.37 5.83 -5.87
N VAL A 234 -19.81 5.42 -7.06
CA VAL A 234 -19.70 6.19 -8.29
C VAL A 234 -21.12 6.35 -8.84
N GLU A 235 -21.59 7.59 -8.89
CA GLU A 235 -22.92 7.92 -9.41
C GLU A 235 -22.83 8.14 -10.92
N HIS A 236 -23.82 7.65 -11.64
CA HIS A 236 -23.94 7.75 -13.11
C HIS A 236 -22.69 7.34 -13.94
N PRO A 237 -22.00 6.23 -13.63
CA PRO A 237 -20.79 5.86 -14.34
C PRO A 237 -21.10 5.44 -15.77
N LEU A 238 -20.18 5.75 -16.67
CA LEU A 238 -20.26 5.37 -18.08
C LEU A 238 -19.61 4.00 -18.29
N VAL A 239 -20.38 3.07 -18.84
CA VAL A 239 -19.93 1.71 -19.13
C VAL A 239 -20.12 1.38 -20.61
N ALA A 240 -19.10 0.79 -21.23
CA ALA A 240 -19.16 0.25 -22.58
C ALA A 240 -19.36 -1.26 -22.54
N VAL A 241 -20.12 -1.81 -23.47
CA VAL A 241 -20.52 -3.22 -23.51
C VAL A 241 -19.65 -3.97 -24.50
N SER A 242 -18.80 -4.86 -23.99
CA SER A 242 -17.98 -5.71 -24.86
C SER A 242 -18.84 -6.71 -25.62
N GLU A 243 -18.67 -6.79 -26.94
CA GLU A 243 -19.32 -7.81 -27.77
C GLU A 243 -18.65 -9.18 -27.63
N GLU A 244 -17.38 -9.21 -27.24
CA GLU A 244 -16.62 -10.42 -26.93
C GLU A 244 -16.68 -10.71 -25.42
N GLU A 245 -16.67 -11.99 -25.05
CA GLU A 245 -16.53 -12.38 -23.64
C GLU A 245 -15.23 -11.84 -23.07
N LEU A 246 -15.32 -11.14 -21.94
CA LEU A 246 -14.17 -10.55 -21.26
C LEU A 246 -13.32 -11.64 -20.59
N GLY A 247 -12.54 -12.37 -21.39
CA GLY A 247 -11.38 -13.16 -20.97
C GLY A 247 -11.62 -14.39 -20.06
N SER A 248 -10.72 -15.35 -20.17
CA SER A 248 -10.66 -16.62 -19.42
C SER A 248 -10.34 -16.50 -17.91
N GLU A 249 -10.27 -15.29 -17.35
CA GLU A 249 -9.75 -15.03 -15.99
C GLU A 249 -10.84 -14.64 -14.94
N ASN A 250 -12.07 -15.14 -15.09
CA ASN A 250 -13.14 -14.99 -14.08
C ASN A 250 -13.45 -13.53 -13.67
N TYR A 251 -13.47 -12.59 -14.61
CA TYR A 251 -13.97 -11.22 -14.39
C TYR A 251 -15.02 -10.85 -15.44
N GLN A 252 -15.99 -10.02 -15.06
CA GLN A 252 -17.11 -9.60 -15.91
C GLN A 252 -17.07 -8.10 -16.26
N MET A 253 -16.14 -7.36 -15.66
CA MET A 253 -16.02 -5.92 -15.84
C MET A 253 -14.54 -5.49 -15.81
N ILE A 254 -14.14 -4.60 -16.69
CA ILE A 254 -12.85 -3.89 -16.65
C ILE A 254 -13.12 -2.48 -16.12
N ILE A 255 -12.53 -2.15 -14.98
CA ILE A 255 -12.68 -0.87 -14.31
C ILE A 255 -11.58 0.08 -14.78
N ASN A 256 -11.99 1.25 -15.28
CA ASN A 256 -11.06 2.33 -15.57
C ASN A 256 -10.49 2.92 -14.26
N PRO A 257 -9.15 2.99 -14.10
CA PRO A 257 -8.52 3.46 -12.86
C PRO A 257 -8.82 4.93 -12.54
N ASP A 258 -9.12 5.77 -13.54
CA ASP A 258 -9.43 7.19 -13.32
C ASP A 258 -10.79 7.38 -12.61
N ILE A 259 -11.65 6.36 -12.57
CA ILE A 259 -12.87 6.34 -11.74
C ILE A 259 -12.52 6.33 -10.24
N LEU A 260 -11.43 5.66 -9.87
CA LEU A 260 -11.02 5.51 -8.46
C LEU A 260 -10.42 6.80 -7.89
N THR A 261 -9.93 7.69 -8.75
CA THR A 261 -9.26 8.93 -8.35
C THR A 261 -10.18 10.15 -8.36
N GLY A 262 -11.46 9.98 -8.72
CA GLY A 262 -12.45 11.05 -8.71
C GLY A 262 -12.16 12.12 -9.78
N GLY A 263 -12.16 11.73 -11.06
CA GLY A 263 -12.49 12.61 -12.19
C GLY A 263 -11.87 14.02 -12.20
N LYS A 264 -10.63 14.20 -11.77
CA LYS A 264 -9.88 15.46 -11.94
C LYS A 264 -8.54 15.21 -12.62
N LYS A 265 -8.57 15.13 -13.94
CA LYS A 265 -7.47 15.63 -14.79
C LYS A 265 -8.00 16.85 -15.52
N ASN A 266 -7.87 18.03 -14.90
CA ASN A 266 -7.95 19.29 -15.65
C ASN A 266 -6.83 19.26 -16.71
N GLY A 267 -7.23 19.43 -17.96
CA GLY A 267 -6.30 19.54 -19.07
C GLY A 267 -5.51 20.85 -18.98
N ASP A 268 -4.20 20.75 -18.79
CA ASP A 268 -3.28 21.80 -19.18
C ASP A 268 -3.05 21.71 -20.69
N LYS A 269 -3.92 22.40 -21.43
CA LYS A 269 -3.62 22.96 -22.74
C LYS A 269 -4.27 24.33 -22.83
N SER A 270 -3.50 25.37 -22.54
CA SER A 270 -3.62 26.63 -23.27
C SER A 270 -2.21 27.05 -23.71
N GLY A 271 -2.07 27.22 -25.01
CA GLY A 271 -0.84 27.67 -25.65
C GLY A 271 -0.68 29.18 -25.59
N SER A 272 0.59 29.57 -25.75
CA SER A 272 1.12 30.81 -26.33
C SER A 272 0.54 32.16 -25.88
N SER A 273 1.43 32.99 -25.33
CA SER A 273 1.65 34.32 -25.90
C SER A 273 3.11 34.74 -25.73
N THR A 274 3.80 34.79 -26.85
CA THR A 274 4.92 35.70 -27.12
C THR A 274 4.38 37.14 -27.07
N SER A 275 5.03 38.06 -26.37
CA SER A 275 5.19 39.46 -26.79
C SER A 275 6.06 40.25 -25.80
N VAL A 276 7.16 40.76 -26.37
CA VAL A 276 8.05 41.87 -25.95
C VAL A 276 8.83 41.72 -24.65
#